data_AF-A0A351ACS4-F1
#
_entry.id   AF-A0A351ACS4-F1
#
_cell.length_a   1.000
_cell.length_b   1.000
_cell.length_c   1.000
_cell.angle_alpha   90.00
_cell.angle_beta   90.00
_cell.angle_gamma   90.00
#
_symmetry.space_group_name_H-M   'P 1'
#
loop_
_entity.id
_entity.type
_entity.pdbx_description
1 polymer ?
#
loop_
_entity_poly.entity_id
_entity_poly.type
_entity_poly.pdbx_seq_one_letter_code
_entity_poly.pdbx_strand_id
1 'polypeptide(L)'
;FPGYILVRMDLTDDVFKLIKSTSGVTGFLQSGGKPVPLEDFEVKRIMKNLEVSQEVPKIAFNKGEIVRVVEGPFVDYTGKIEEVNAEREKLKVMI
;
A
#
# COMPACT_ATOMS: atom_id res chain seq x y z
N PHE A 1 5.05 0.21 2.44
CA PHE A 1 6.24 -0.58 2.78
C PHE A 1 5.90 -2.07 2.81
N PRO A 2 5.88 -2.77 1.67
CA PRO A 2 5.64 -4.22 1.66
C PRO A 2 6.84 -4.94 2.30
N GLY A 3 6.59 -5.90 3.19
CA GLY A 3 7.62 -6.74 3.80
C GLY A 3 8.24 -6.21 5.11
N TYR A 4 7.73 -5.12 5.69
CA TYR A 4 8.19 -4.60 6.98
C TYR A 4 7.03 -4.47 7.98
N ILE A 5 7.32 -4.76 9.25
CA ILE A 5 6.38 -4.61 10.37
C ILE A 5 6.98 -3.63 11.38
N LEU A 6 6.22 -2.60 11.74
CA LEU A 6 6.56 -1.71 12.85
C LEU A 6 6.04 -2.32 14.16
N VAL A 7 6.90 -2.38 15.18
CA VAL A 7 6.50 -2.89 16.50
C VAL A 7 7.01 -1.96 17.59
N ARG A 8 6.13 -1.61 18.53
CA ARG A 8 6.48 -0.90 19.76
C ARG A 8 6.57 -1.93 20.89
N MET A 9 7.75 -2.07 21.48
CA MET A 9 8.00 -3.04 22.55
C MET A 9 9.14 -2.55 23.46
N ASP A 10 9.19 -3.09 24.68
CA ASP A 10 10.40 -3.05 25.49
C ASP A 10 11.36 -4.15 25.04
N LEU A 11 12.54 -3.75 24.55
CA LEU A 11 13.50 -4.69 24.01
C LEU A 11 14.25 -5.41 25.14
N THR A 12 13.85 -6.65 25.41
CA THR A 12 14.59 -7.59 26.26
C THR A 12 15.23 -8.70 25.42
N ASP A 13 16.22 -9.39 25.97
CA ASP A 13 16.92 -10.48 25.26
C ASP A 13 15.99 -11.63 24.88
N ASP A 14 14.96 -11.90 25.71
CA ASP A 14 13.96 -12.94 25.43
C ASP A 14 13.04 -12.55 24.27
N VAL A 15 12.57 -11.29 24.26
CA VAL A 15 11.75 -10.76 23.16
C VAL A 15 12.55 -10.73 21.85
N PHE A 16 13.82 -10.34 21.91
CA PHE A 16 14.71 -10.34 20.75
C PHE A 16 14.87 -11.75 20.14
N LYS A 17 15.08 -12.77 20.96
CA LYS A 17 15.17 -14.17 20.51
C LYS A 17 13.84 -14.65 19.95
N LEU A 18 12.72 -14.35 20.60
CA LEU A 18 11.38 -14.73 20.16
C LEU A 18 11.09 -14.23 18.75
N ILE A 19 11.37 -12.94 18.48
CA ILE A 19 11.13 -12.34 17.17
C ILE A 19 12.02 -12.98 16.10
N LYS A 20 13.30 -13.24 16.40
CA LYS A 20 14.19 -13.94 15.47
C LYS A 20 13.78 -15.41 15.21
N SER A 21 13.11 -16.06 16.16
CA SER A 21 12.57 -17.41 15.96
C SER A 21 11.23 -17.45 15.23
N THR A 22 10.61 -16.31 14.98
CA THR A 22 9.29 -16.24 14.32
C THR A 22 9.44 -16.52 12.83
N SER A 23 8.69 -17.52 12.32
CA SER A 23 8.69 -17.86 10.90
C SER A 23 8.27 -16.68 10.02
N GLY A 24 8.99 -16.45 8.92
CA GLY A 24 8.76 -15.32 8.02
C GLY A 24 9.43 -14.01 8.45
N VAL A 25 10.04 -13.95 9.64
CA VAL A 25 10.85 -12.79 10.07
C VAL A 25 12.31 -13.03 9.70
N THR A 26 12.85 -12.23 8.78
CA THR A 26 14.25 -12.31 8.37
C THR A 26 15.20 -11.66 9.37
N GLY A 27 14.69 -10.73 10.18
CA GLY A 27 15.43 -10.07 11.25
C GLY A 27 14.95 -8.64 11.50
N PHE A 28 15.66 -7.95 12.37
CA PHE A 28 15.50 -6.51 12.55
C PHE A 28 16.25 -5.76 11.44
N LEU A 29 15.85 -4.50 11.20
CA LEU A 29 16.50 -3.57 10.28
C LEU A 29 17.87 -3.13 10.81
N GLN A 30 18.83 -4.04 10.92
CA GLN A 30 20.27 -3.77 11.07
C GLN A 30 21.08 -5.07 10.95
N SER A 31 22.20 -5.02 10.24
CA SER A 31 23.10 -6.17 10.13
C SER A 31 24.06 -6.21 11.32
N GLY A 32 23.88 -7.18 12.23
CA GLY A 32 24.92 -7.61 13.17
C GLY A 32 24.94 -6.98 14.57
N GLY A 33 23.93 -6.22 14.99
CA GLY A 33 23.89 -5.55 16.30
C GLY A 33 22.55 -5.63 17.04
N LYS A 34 22.45 -4.92 18.18
CA LYS A 34 21.18 -4.69 18.88
C LYS A 34 20.28 -3.79 18.01
N PRO A 35 18.96 -4.03 17.94
CA PRO A 35 18.02 -3.15 17.26
C PRO A 35 18.14 -1.72 17.78
N VAL A 36 18.24 -0.76 16.87
CA VAL A 36 18.15 0.66 17.21
C VAL A 36 16.68 1.08 17.17
N PRO A 37 16.16 1.71 18.23
CA PRO A 37 14.79 2.22 18.22
C PRO A 37 14.63 3.32 17.17
N LEU A 38 13.47 3.34 16.53
CA LEU A 38 13.10 4.44 15.63
C LEU A 38 12.76 5.68 16.45
N GLU A 39 13.15 6.84 15.94
CA GLU A 39 12.76 8.12 16.51
C GLU A 39 11.28 8.40 16.22
N ASP A 40 10.62 9.10 17.14
CA ASP A 40 9.18 9.38 17.04
C ASP A 40 8.80 10.10 15.73
N PHE A 41 9.68 10.97 15.21
CA PHE A 41 9.44 11.68 13.95
C PHE A 41 9.50 10.74 12.73
N GLU A 42 10.35 9.70 12.77
CA GLU A 42 10.45 8.70 11.70
C GLU A 42 9.20 7.82 11.67
N VAL A 43 8.74 7.38 12.84
CA VAL A 43 7.50 6.60 12.97
C VAL A 43 6.31 7.40 12.44
N LYS A 44 6.17 8.67 12.84
CA LYS A 44 5.09 9.55 12.34
C LYS A 44 5.14 9.70 10.81
N ARG A 45 6.34 9.86 10.24
CA ARG A 45 6.51 9.96 8.79
C ARG A 45 6.09 8.67 8.08
N ILE A 46 6.46 7.50 8.61
CA ILE A 46 6.08 6.20 8.03
C ILE A 46 4.57 5.99 8.11
N MET A 47 3.95 6.29 9.26
CA MET A 47 2.50 6.18 9.44
C MET A 47 1.72 7.09 8.48
N LYS A 48 2.14 8.35 8.34
CA LYS A 48 1.52 9.29 7.38
C LYS A 48 1.59 8.77 5.94
N ASN A 49 2.71 8.18 5.55
CA ASN A 49 2.86 7.60 4.20
C ASN A 49 1.99 6.36 4.00
N LEU A 50 1.70 5.57 5.05
CA LEU A 50 0.76 4.45 4.98
C LEU A 50 -0.68 4.93 4.81
N GLU A 51 -1.07 6.00 5.52
CA GLU A 51 -2.40 6.63 5.37
C GLU A 51 -2.60 7.19 3.96
N VAL A 52 -1.61 7.92 3.44
CA VAL A 52 -1.66 8.48 2.08
C VAL A 52 -1.67 7.37 1.01
N SER A 53 -1.03 6.22 1.27
CA SER A 53 -1.06 5.08 0.36
C SER A 53 -2.37 4.29 0.38
N GLN A 54 -3.22 4.46 1.39
CA GLN A 54 -4.57 3.87 1.46
C GLN A 54 -5.64 4.74 0.79
N GLU A 55 -5.32 5.99 0.47
CA GLU A 55 -6.06 6.71 -0.55
C GLU A 55 -5.72 6.07 -1.89
N VAL A 56 -6.34 4.90 -2.15
CA VAL A 56 -6.60 4.45 -3.52
C VAL A 56 -7.10 5.71 -4.20
N PRO A 57 -6.44 6.21 -5.26
CA PRO A 57 -6.93 7.39 -5.93
C PRO A 57 -8.37 7.04 -6.29
N LYS A 58 -9.32 7.73 -5.63
CA LYS A 58 -10.71 7.73 -6.07
C LYS A 58 -10.63 8.49 -7.37
N ILE A 59 -10.20 7.80 -8.43
CA ILE A 59 -10.24 8.32 -9.77
C ILE A 59 -11.74 8.44 -10.03
N ALA A 60 -12.25 9.63 -9.72
CA ALA A 60 -13.63 9.98 -9.92
C ALA A 60 -13.79 10.17 -11.42
N PHE A 61 -14.04 9.08 -12.12
CA PHE A 61 -14.42 9.11 -13.51
C PHE A 61 -15.75 9.83 -13.65
N ASN A 62 -15.83 10.77 -14.57
CA ASN A 62 -17.05 11.49 -14.85
C ASN A 62 -17.68 11.01 -16.16
N LYS A 63 -19.01 11.08 -16.23
CA LYS A 63 -19.73 10.81 -17.48
C LYS A 63 -19.24 11.79 -18.56
N GLY A 64 -18.83 11.24 -19.70
CA GLY A 64 -18.36 11.99 -20.84
C GLY A 64 -16.84 12.18 -20.93
N GLU A 65 -16.07 11.72 -19.94
CA GLU A 65 -14.62 11.64 -20.04
C GLU A 65 -14.18 10.58 -21.05
N ILE A 66 -13.02 10.80 -21.65
CA ILE A 66 -12.37 9.88 -22.57
C ILE A 66 -11.39 9.03 -21.76
N VAL A 67 -11.53 7.71 -21.84
CA VAL A 67 -10.69 6.74 -21.16
C VAL A 67 -10.01 5.81 -22.15
N ARG A 68 -8.79 5.38 -21.83
CA ARG A 68 -8.05 4.35 -22.56
C ARG A 68 -8.06 3.07 -21.74
N VAL A 69 -8.38 1.95 -22.38
CA VAL A 69 -8.33 0.64 -21.75
C VAL A 69 -6.86 0.21 -21.60
N VAL A 70 -6.44 -0.06 -20.37
CA VAL A 70 -5.06 -0.45 -20.03
C VAL A 70 -4.85 -1.96 -19.98
N GLU A 71 -5.92 -2.75 -19.85
CA GLU A 71 -5.84 -4.20 -19.69
C GLU A 71 -7.08 -4.91 -20.29
N GLY A 72 -6.91 -6.15 -20.77
CA GLY A 72 -8.00 -7.00 -21.27
C GLY A 72 -8.15 -7.02 -22.80
N PRO A 73 -9.22 -7.63 -23.34
CA PRO A 73 -9.39 -7.87 -24.77
C PRO A 73 -9.58 -6.61 -25.63
N PHE A 74 -9.82 -5.46 -24.99
CA PHE A 74 -9.98 -4.15 -25.64
C PHE A 74 -8.81 -3.21 -25.32
N VAL A 75 -7.64 -3.76 -24.95
CA VAL A 75 -6.42 -2.97 -24.67
C VAL A 75 -6.16 -1.94 -25.76
N ASP A 76 -5.75 -0.75 -25.36
CA ASP A 76 -5.45 0.41 -26.22
C ASP A 76 -6.63 1.06 -26.95
N TYR A 77 -7.85 0.54 -26.82
CA TYR A 77 -9.03 1.25 -27.28
C TYR A 77 -9.29 2.47 -26.40
N THR A 78 -9.68 3.56 -27.05
CA THR A 78 -10.05 4.81 -26.40
C THR A 78 -11.55 5.02 -26.62
N GLY A 79 -12.30 5.23 -25.55
CA GLY A 79 -13.76 5.36 -25.60
C GLY A 79 -14.27 6.40 -24.63
N LYS A 80 -15.52 6.82 -24.82
CA LYS A 80 -16.18 7.82 -23.98
C LYS A 80 -17.03 7.14 -22.91
N ILE A 81 -16.92 7.58 -21.66
CA ILE A 81 -17.74 7.05 -20.57
C ILE A 81 -19.20 7.49 -20.75
N GLU A 82 -20.10 6.52 -20.88
CA GLU A 82 -21.55 6.72 -20.96
C GLU A 82 -22.19 6.74 -19.57
N GLU A 83 -21.71 5.87 -18.67
CA GLU A 83 -22.24 5.70 -17.31
C GLU A 83 -21.14 5.25 -16.35
N VAL A 84 -21.21 5.76 -15.12
CA VAL A 84 -20.28 5.46 -14.03
C VAL A 84 -21.06 4.81 -12.90
N ASN A 85 -20.75 3.56 -12.58
CA ASN A 85 -21.27 2.91 -11.38
C ASN A 85 -20.16 2.86 -10.32
N ALA A 86 -20.15 3.87 -9.44
CA ALA A 86 -19.16 4.00 -8.38
C ALA A 86 -19.29 2.94 -7.28
N GLU A 87 -20.51 2.42 -7.02
CA GLU A 87 -20.74 1.39 -6.00
C GLU A 87 -20.18 0.02 -6.40
N ARG A 88 -20.18 -0.27 -7.71
CA ARG A 88 -19.71 -1.55 -8.27
C ARG A 88 -18.36 -1.45 -8.96
N GLU A 89 -17.73 -0.28 -8.93
CA GLU A 89 -16.47 0.02 -9.63
C GLU A 89 -16.49 -0.37 -11.12
N LYS A 90 -17.60 -0.05 -11.81
CA LYS A 90 -17.78 -0.37 -13.25
C LYS A 90 -18.05 0.88 -14.06
N LEU A 91 -17.42 0.95 -15.23
CA LEU A 91 -17.67 1.98 -16.24
C LEU A 91 -18.33 1.34 -17.46
N LYS A 92 -19.38 1.98 -17.97
CA LYS A 92 -19.92 1.68 -19.30
C LYS A 92 -19.27 2.64 -20.28
N VAL A 93 -18.44 2.11 -21.16
CA VAL A 93 -17.67 2.88 -22.13
C VAL A 93 -18.18 2.60 -23.53
N MET A 94 -18.43 3.65 -24.30
CA MET A 94 -18.70 3.57 -25.72
C MET A 94 -17.37 3.74 -26.46
N ILE A 95 -16.86 2.62 -26.99
CA ILE A 95 -15.72 2.55 -27.91
C ILE A 95 -16.17 2.73 -29.36
#